data_AF-A0A8J9VGA7-F1
#
_entry.id   AF-A0A8J9VGA7-F1
#
_cell.length_a   1.000
_cell.length_b   1.000
_cell.length_c   1.000
_cell.angle_alpha   90.00
_cell.angle_beta   90.00
_cell.angle_gamma   90.00
#
_symmetry.space_group_name_H-M   'P 1'
#
loop_
_entity.id
_entity.type
_entity.pdbx_description
1 polymer ?
#
loop_
_entity_poly.entity_id
_entity_poly.type
_entity_poly.pdbx_seq_one_letter_code
_entity_poly.pdbx_strand_id
1 'polypeptide(L)'
;MAENHSQAVLQEEQLTVVTASGQPTGQPAVDHRDSARTEEWGRVQLRIYNPFRDGTVLGGAAEVGIGIAAFYFNQVDLVRKAIRRAVERRDPDNPDQPADPEVGLEVQVGSLLVPVIFHSRLGYDYFSSIQNGPFLKACLKVELEKVGYKEPVDVSVERWEVPAVSEGRLAAGLVMGTTRQHTAENDMSEVMSPQKKLQETLHTTPGPEENLGAPVSDLAGLSIFTSDEDHQGRKEDDTPPGKGRPNQKRPQISLAARLQRHRNSPTAKAMLQAYSCLERGAAMLVNDGYQRGEGVRHLLEGLVLMEEVLPGDVETVLYGQHWLNLDKAKLDRLISTELEDSANNTPCLLLQALQLPTGDRRLRAINHVIDVVLQLGKKDALYNDIAYIYFALCSTLWTSTKQAAPTLSACASALMHRPSHLSTLFYTARSSMTVSVPQAIRQLEHFIRTAPPCHHQVPRAHYYLVRLYGQQGVSTHWDKILHHYSTAQQTESDRLPVFGQVPSMYKDQARKVYDKVVAGADK
;
A
#
# COMPACT_ATOMS: atom_id res chain seq x y z
N MET A 1 -70.64 -43.54 23.58
CA MET A 1 -71.74 -44.29 22.93
C MET A 1 -72.44 -43.35 21.96
N ALA A 2 -73.26 -43.85 21.04
CA ALA A 2 -73.77 -43.09 19.89
C ALA A 2 -75.18 -42.49 20.15
N GLU A 3 -75.78 -41.93 19.07
CA GLU A 3 -77.22 -41.56 18.95
C GLU A 3 -77.66 -40.27 19.67
N ASN A 4 -78.69 -39.50 19.28
CA ASN A 4 -79.53 -39.34 18.04
C ASN A 4 -80.24 -37.93 18.15
N HIS A 5 -80.96 -37.28 17.23
CA HIS A 5 -81.48 -37.49 15.85
C HIS A 5 -81.75 -36.06 15.24
N SER A 6 -81.38 -35.68 14.00
CA SER A 6 -82.14 -35.80 12.71
C SER A 6 -82.97 -34.57 12.23
N GLN A 7 -83.19 -34.54 10.90
CA GLN A 7 -84.01 -33.62 10.05
C GLN A 7 -83.32 -32.31 9.57
N ALA A 8 -83.22 -31.89 8.28
CA ALA A 8 -83.87 -32.16 6.96
C ALA A 8 -84.89 -31.06 6.52
N VAL A 9 -85.01 -30.59 5.26
CA VAL A 9 -84.12 -30.59 4.05
C VAL A 9 -84.68 -29.56 2.99
N LEU A 10 -84.04 -29.40 1.81
CA LEU A 10 -84.32 -28.46 0.67
C LEU A 10 -83.73 -27.03 0.86
N GLN A 11 -82.97 -26.40 -0.07
CA GLN A 11 -83.09 -26.10 -1.53
C GLN A 11 -84.00 -24.88 -1.83
N GLU A 12 -83.65 -23.89 -2.68
CA GLU A 12 -82.50 -23.74 -3.61
C GLU A 12 -82.12 -22.25 -3.92
N GLU A 13 -81.01 -22.04 -4.64
CA GLU A 13 -80.38 -20.84 -5.28
C GLU A 13 -81.14 -19.48 -5.35
N GLN A 14 -80.49 -18.30 -5.27
CA GLN A 14 -79.58 -17.74 -6.32
C GLN A 14 -78.58 -16.66 -5.82
N LEU A 15 -77.63 -16.27 -6.70
CA LEU A 15 -76.45 -15.45 -6.42
C LEU A 15 -76.70 -13.93 -6.33
N THR A 16 -75.94 -13.24 -5.45
CA THR A 16 -75.08 -12.12 -5.88
C THR A 16 -73.88 -11.94 -4.93
N VAL A 17 -72.81 -11.26 -5.38
CA VAL A 17 -71.49 -11.26 -4.73
C VAL A 17 -71.25 -10.04 -3.83
N VAL A 18 -70.88 -10.30 -2.57
CA VAL A 18 -70.06 -9.42 -1.73
C VAL A 18 -69.08 -10.30 -0.96
N THR A 19 -67.77 -10.06 -1.06
CA THR A 19 -66.76 -10.87 -0.35
C THR A 19 -65.63 -10.03 0.24
N ALA A 20 -65.37 -10.28 1.53
CA ALA A 20 -64.18 -9.88 2.27
C ALA A 20 -63.81 -11.01 3.25
N SER A 21 -62.55 -11.05 3.68
CA SER A 21 -61.96 -11.95 4.71
C SER A 21 -62.00 -13.48 4.51
N GLY A 22 -60.80 -14.10 4.48
CA GLY A 22 -60.33 -14.89 5.64
C GLY A 22 -60.46 -16.43 5.66
N GLN A 23 -59.44 -17.14 5.11
CA GLN A 23 -58.81 -18.39 5.64
C GLN A 23 -59.66 -19.67 5.93
N PRO A 24 -59.05 -20.83 6.24
CA PRO A 24 -57.68 -21.34 6.01
C PRO A 24 -57.75 -22.47 4.93
N THR A 25 -57.04 -23.62 4.84
CA THR A 25 -55.97 -24.32 5.61
C THR A 25 -55.23 -25.32 4.68
N GLY A 26 -53.97 -25.66 4.95
CA GLY A 26 -53.27 -26.79 4.29
C GLY A 26 -51.73 -26.69 4.37
N GLN A 27 -51.06 -27.70 4.92
CA GLN A 27 -49.61 -27.73 5.24
C GLN A 27 -48.79 -28.52 4.17
N PRO A 28 -47.44 -28.42 4.08
CA PRO A 28 -46.47 -28.38 5.19
C PRO A 28 -45.50 -27.18 5.22
N ALA A 29 -44.67 -27.15 6.27
CA ALA A 29 -43.76 -26.05 6.59
C ALA A 29 -42.39 -26.12 5.89
N VAL A 30 -41.74 -24.95 5.79
CA VAL A 30 -40.30 -24.77 5.51
C VAL A 30 -39.76 -23.85 6.61
N ASP A 31 -38.53 -24.08 7.08
CA ASP A 31 -37.93 -23.35 8.21
C ASP A 31 -37.76 -21.84 7.95
N HIS A 32 -38.40 -21.01 8.77
CA HIS A 32 -38.02 -19.61 8.93
C HIS A 32 -36.73 -19.51 9.76
N ARG A 33 -35.59 -19.67 9.10
CA ARG A 33 -34.26 -19.26 9.61
C ARG A 33 -33.79 -17.96 8.95
N ASP A 34 -34.64 -16.94 8.97
CA ASP A 34 -34.30 -15.57 8.57
C ASP A 34 -33.24 -14.98 9.50
N SER A 35 -31.98 -15.26 9.18
CA SER A 35 -30.82 -14.83 9.94
C SER A 35 -30.37 -13.46 9.43
N ALA A 36 -30.60 -12.43 10.26
CA ALA A 36 -30.14 -11.04 10.15
C ALA A 36 -29.44 -10.65 8.82
N ARG A 37 -30.20 -10.10 7.87
CA ARG A 37 -29.61 -9.28 6.80
C ARG A 37 -29.11 -7.97 7.41
N THR A 38 -27.82 -7.70 7.29
CA THR A 38 -27.26 -6.35 7.48
C THR A 38 -27.91 -5.39 6.48
N GLU A 39 -28.15 -4.14 6.88
CA GLU A 39 -28.75 -3.15 5.98
C GLU A 39 -27.77 -2.78 4.84
N GLU A 40 -28.23 -2.93 3.59
CA GLU A 40 -27.44 -2.54 2.41
C GLU A 40 -27.23 -1.02 2.41
N TRP A 41 -26.00 -0.58 2.67
CA TRP A 41 -25.62 0.84 2.64
C TRP A 41 -25.66 1.41 1.21
N GLY A 42 -25.43 0.56 0.20
CA GLY A 42 -25.58 0.90 -1.22
C GLY A 42 -25.05 -0.20 -2.14
N ARG A 43 -25.14 0.01 -3.46
CA ARG A 43 -24.64 -0.94 -4.47
C ARG A 43 -24.14 -0.25 -5.73
N VAL A 44 -23.37 -0.98 -6.53
CA VAL A 44 -22.85 -0.54 -7.84
C VAL A 44 -22.83 -1.70 -8.83
N GLN A 45 -23.03 -1.41 -10.11
CA GLN A 45 -22.90 -2.40 -11.20
C GLN A 45 -21.50 -2.33 -11.82
N LEU A 46 -20.70 -3.38 -11.56
CA LEU A 46 -19.36 -3.60 -12.14
C LEU A 46 -19.52 -4.43 -13.43
N ARG A 47 -19.19 -3.85 -14.59
CA ARG A 47 -19.15 -4.56 -15.87
C ARG A 47 -17.75 -5.10 -16.13
N ILE A 48 -17.66 -6.41 -16.35
CA ILE A 48 -16.44 -7.12 -16.72
C ILE A 48 -16.55 -7.53 -18.20
N TYR A 49 -15.60 -7.12 -19.04
CA TYR A 49 -15.66 -7.28 -20.51
C TYR A 49 -14.30 -7.58 -21.14
N ASN A 50 -14.30 -7.96 -22.42
CA ASN A 50 -13.08 -8.14 -23.23
C ASN A 50 -12.89 -6.91 -24.12
N PRO A 51 -11.80 -6.14 -24.00
CA PRO A 51 -11.62 -4.89 -24.75
C PRO A 51 -11.52 -5.08 -26.27
N PHE A 52 -11.20 -6.31 -26.73
CA PHE A 52 -11.07 -6.65 -28.16
C PHE A 52 -12.35 -7.22 -28.80
N ARG A 53 -13.52 -7.18 -28.12
CA ARG A 53 -14.80 -7.68 -28.67
C ARG A 53 -15.94 -6.64 -28.75
N ASP A 54 -15.86 -5.52 -28.03
CA ASP A 54 -16.89 -4.46 -28.05
C ASP A 54 -16.74 -3.48 -29.25
N GLY A 55 -15.97 -3.86 -30.28
CA GLY A 55 -15.76 -3.09 -31.52
C GLY A 55 -15.86 -3.96 -32.77
N THR A 56 -16.58 -3.49 -33.79
CA THR A 56 -16.79 -4.21 -35.06
C THR A 56 -15.51 -4.30 -35.90
N VAL A 57 -14.96 -5.51 -36.05
CA VAL A 57 -13.94 -5.83 -37.07
C VAL A 57 -14.38 -7.05 -37.86
N LEU A 58 -14.59 -6.86 -39.17
CA LEU A 58 -14.82 -7.92 -40.14
C LEU A 58 -13.48 -8.32 -40.77
N GLY A 59 -13.05 -9.56 -40.56
CA GLY A 59 -11.91 -10.18 -41.24
C GLY A 59 -10.64 -10.29 -40.37
N GLY A 60 -9.93 -11.41 -40.55
CA GLY A 60 -8.71 -11.77 -39.82
C GLY A 60 -8.89 -13.03 -38.98
N ALA A 61 -8.28 -14.13 -39.41
CA ALA A 61 -8.28 -15.38 -38.65
C ALA A 61 -7.20 -15.34 -37.55
N ALA A 62 -7.61 -14.88 -36.36
CA ALA A 62 -6.86 -15.05 -35.11
C ALA A 62 -7.70 -15.90 -34.13
N GLU A 63 -7.05 -16.48 -33.12
CA GLU A 63 -7.65 -17.49 -32.25
C GLU A 63 -8.92 -16.97 -31.55
N VAL A 64 -10.05 -17.67 -31.74
CA VAL A 64 -11.37 -17.23 -31.26
C VAL A 64 -11.55 -17.58 -29.79
N GLY A 65 -10.80 -16.90 -28.92
CA GLY A 65 -10.88 -17.00 -27.47
C GLY A 65 -12.31 -16.75 -26.95
N ILE A 66 -12.76 -17.54 -25.98
CA ILE A 66 -14.13 -17.47 -25.44
C ILE A 66 -14.30 -16.13 -24.70
N GLY A 67 -15.30 -15.33 -25.07
CA GLY A 67 -15.61 -14.07 -24.36
C GLY A 67 -16.06 -14.30 -22.92
N ILE A 68 -15.72 -13.39 -22.00
CA ILE A 68 -15.85 -13.59 -20.55
C ILE A 68 -17.27 -13.97 -20.10
N ALA A 69 -18.31 -13.40 -20.73
CA ALA A 69 -19.69 -13.79 -20.47
C ALA A 69 -19.98 -15.26 -20.83
N ALA A 70 -19.54 -15.73 -22.00
CA ALA A 70 -19.71 -17.13 -22.41
C ALA A 70 -18.87 -18.10 -21.53
N PHE A 71 -17.69 -17.66 -21.08
CA PHE A 71 -16.90 -18.42 -20.12
C PHE A 71 -17.57 -18.51 -18.75
N TYR A 72 -18.15 -17.39 -18.26
CA TYR A 72 -18.96 -17.36 -17.04
C TYR A 72 -20.14 -18.33 -17.12
N PHE A 73 -20.94 -18.30 -18.19
CA PHE A 73 -22.09 -19.21 -18.31
C PHE A 73 -21.69 -20.69 -18.43
N ASN A 74 -20.50 -21.00 -18.95
CA ASN A 74 -19.96 -22.36 -18.96
C ASN A 74 -19.41 -22.84 -17.60
N GLN A 75 -19.06 -21.92 -16.68
CA GLN A 75 -18.38 -22.25 -15.41
C GLN A 75 -18.86 -21.38 -14.23
N VAL A 76 -20.18 -21.13 -14.14
CA VAL A 76 -20.80 -20.11 -13.27
C VAL A 76 -20.21 -20.05 -11.86
N ASP A 77 -20.16 -21.17 -11.13
CA ASP A 77 -19.69 -21.16 -9.74
C ASP A 77 -18.18 -21.01 -9.58
N LEU A 78 -17.37 -21.40 -10.56
CA LEU A 78 -15.92 -21.19 -10.53
C LEU A 78 -15.60 -19.72 -10.81
N VAL A 79 -16.21 -19.14 -11.85
CA VAL A 79 -16.00 -17.74 -12.23
C VAL A 79 -16.58 -16.79 -11.19
N ARG A 80 -17.76 -17.11 -10.62
CA ARG A 80 -18.33 -16.38 -9.47
C ARG A 80 -17.38 -16.41 -8.26
N LYS A 81 -16.76 -17.56 -7.94
CA LYS A 81 -15.77 -17.67 -6.84
C LYS A 81 -14.48 -16.89 -7.14
N ALA A 82 -14.02 -16.85 -8.39
CA ALA A 82 -12.89 -16.04 -8.81
C ALA A 82 -13.17 -14.52 -8.63
N ILE A 83 -14.32 -14.05 -9.13
CA ILE A 83 -14.75 -12.65 -8.98
C ILE A 83 -14.93 -12.29 -7.50
N ARG A 84 -15.52 -13.19 -6.70
CA ARG A 84 -15.62 -13.02 -5.24
C ARG A 84 -14.26 -12.81 -4.59
N ARG A 85 -13.24 -13.61 -4.90
CA ARG A 85 -11.89 -13.42 -4.34
C ARG A 85 -11.18 -12.14 -4.81
N ALA A 86 -11.54 -11.63 -5.99
CA ALA A 86 -10.95 -10.39 -6.53
C ALA A 86 -11.62 -9.11 -6.02
N VAL A 87 -12.88 -9.20 -5.54
CA VAL A 87 -13.70 -8.05 -5.12
C VAL A 87 -14.03 -8.07 -3.62
N GLU A 88 -14.47 -9.20 -3.06
CA GLU A 88 -14.93 -9.29 -1.68
C GLU A 88 -13.82 -9.00 -0.68
N ARG A 89 -14.17 -8.27 0.39
CA ARG A 89 -13.29 -8.10 1.54
C ARG A 89 -13.95 -8.58 2.82
N ARG A 90 -13.51 -9.74 3.32
CA ARG A 90 -13.96 -10.34 4.58
C ARG A 90 -13.01 -9.96 5.70
N ASP A 91 -13.53 -9.81 6.92
CA ASP A 91 -12.68 -9.64 8.10
C ASP A 91 -12.17 -11.01 8.56
N PRO A 92 -10.84 -11.26 8.62
CA PRO A 92 -10.30 -12.54 9.07
C PRO A 92 -10.62 -12.87 10.53
N ASP A 93 -10.86 -11.83 11.35
CA ASP A 93 -11.18 -11.99 12.77
C ASP A 93 -12.69 -12.22 13.01
N ASN A 94 -13.52 -12.02 11.98
CA ASN A 94 -14.99 -12.18 12.03
C ASN A 94 -15.54 -12.78 10.72
N PRO A 95 -15.31 -14.08 10.44
CA PRO A 95 -15.65 -14.72 9.17
C PRO A 95 -17.15 -14.87 8.91
N ASP A 96 -17.98 -14.72 9.95
CA ASP A 96 -19.45 -14.80 9.89
C ASP A 96 -20.10 -13.48 9.43
N GLN A 97 -19.35 -12.37 9.40
CA GLN A 97 -19.82 -11.10 8.86
C GLN A 97 -19.82 -11.15 7.31
N PRO A 98 -20.83 -10.59 6.61
CA PRO A 98 -20.76 -10.42 5.17
C PRO A 98 -19.55 -9.58 4.77
N ALA A 99 -19.02 -9.84 3.57
CA ALA A 99 -17.90 -9.08 3.03
C ALA A 99 -18.31 -7.62 2.78
N ASP A 100 -17.40 -6.66 2.97
CA ASP A 100 -17.66 -5.25 2.65
C ASP A 100 -16.48 -4.68 1.83
N PRO A 101 -16.60 -4.60 0.49
CA PRO A 101 -17.77 -4.94 -0.33
C PRO A 101 -18.06 -6.45 -0.43
N GLU A 102 -19.31 -6.78 -0.78
CA GLU A 102 -19.79 -8.11 -1.17
C GLU A 102 -20.09 -8.17 -2.68
N VAL A 103 -19.98 -9.36 -3.29
CA VAL A 103 -20.45 -9.61 -4.66
C VAL A 103 -21.81 -10.31 -4.63
N GLY A 104 -22.84 -9.64 -5.14
CA GLY A 104 -24.21 -10.16 -5.21
C GLY A 104 -24.38 -11.31 -6.22
N LEU A 105 -25.59 -11.87 -6.27
CA LEU A 105 -25.88 -13.12 -6.98
C LEU A 105 -26.42 -12.94 -8.42
N GLU A 106 -26.93 -11.75 -8.75
CA GLU A 106 -27.54 -11.44 -10.05
C GLU A 106 -26.46 -11.22 -11.13
N VAL A 107 -26.67 -11.75 -12.33
CA VAL A 107 -25.83 -11.46 -13.51
C VAL A 107 -26.73 -11.34 -14.73
N GLN A 108 -26.54 -10.28 -15.52
CA GLN A 108 -27.25 -10.06 -16.78
C GLN A 108 -26.45 -10.61 -17.97
N VAL A 109 -27.13 -10.88 -19.09
CA VAL A 109 -26.56 -11.61 -20.24
C VAL A 109 -25.98 -10.64 -21.29
N GLY A 110 -24.79 -10.94 -21.80
CA GLY A 110 -24.16 -10.24 -22.94
C GLY A 110 -22.76 -9.71 -22.61
N SER A 111 -22.68 -8.89 -21.56
CA SER A 111 -21.42 -8.57 -20.86
C SER A 111 -21.61 -8.88 -19.37
N LEU A 112 -20.53 -9.17 -18.64
CA LEU A 112 -20.64 -9.70 -17.28
C LEU A 112 -20.83 -8.54 -16.28
N LEU A 113 -22.08 -8.04 -16.19
CA LEU A 113 -22.50 -7.15 -15.11
C LEU A 113 -22.61 -7.94 -13.80
N VAL A 114 -21.96 -7.42 -12.76
CA VAL A 114 -21.89 -7.98 -11.41
C VAL A 114 -22.28 -6.88 -10.41
N PRO A 115 -23.33 -7.06 -9.59
CA PRO A 115 -23.64 -6.15 -8.51
C PRO A 115 -22.61 -6.30 -7.40
N VAL A 116 -21.97 -5.20 -7.02
CA VAL A 116 -21.14 -5.09 -5.83
C VAL A 116 -21.93 -4.32 -4.79
N ILE A 117 -22.12 -4.93 -3.61
CA ILE A 117 -22.94 -4.43 -2.50
C ILE A 117 -22.01 -3.90 -1.41
N PHE A 118 -22.42 -2.81 -0.76
CA PHE A 118 -21.73 -2.21 0.36
C PHE A 118 -22.62 -2.33 1.59
N HIS A 119 -22.09 -2.91 2.66
CA HIS A 119 -22.73 -2.94 3.98
C HIS A 119 -22.25 -1.77 4.85
N SER A 120 -21.24 -1.01 4.40
CA SER A 120 -20.88 0.27 5.02
C SER A 120 -20.25 1.26 4.04
N ARG A 121 -20.13 2.51 4.51
CA ARG A 121 -19.36 3.56 3.81
C ARG A 121 -17.89 3.17 3.57
N LEU A 122 -17.30 2.32 4.40
CA LEU A 122 -15.91 1.86 4.27
C LEU A 122 -15.74 0.96 3.03
N GLY A 123 -16.66 0.00 2.80
CA GLY A 123 -16.66 -0.83 1.60
C GLY A 123 -16.84 0.00 0.32
N TYR A 124 -17.72 1.01 0.36
CA TYR A 124 -17.89 1.96 -0.74
C TYR A 124 -16.61 2.75 -1.03
N ASP A 125 -16.00 3.40 -0.02
CA ASP A 125 -14.81 4.25 -0.22
C ASP A 125 -13.59 3.42 -0.64
N TYR A 126 -13.50 2.16 -0.17
CA TYR A 126 -12.52 1.19 -0.65
C TYR A 126 -12.76 0.82 -2.11
N PHE A 127 -13.97 0.37 -2.50
CA PHE A 127 -14.25 -0.06 -3.86
C PHE A 127 -14.08 1.06 -4.88
N SER A 128 -14.59 2.26 -4.56
CA SER A 128 -14.40 3.48 -5.37
C SER A 128 -12.93 3.81 -5.63
N SER A 129 -12.02 3.41 -4.73
CA SER A 129 -10.57 3.63 -4.84
C SER A 129 -9.83 2.58 -5.69
N ILE A 130 -10.44 1.42 -5.96
CA ILE A 130 -9.83 0.33 -6.74
C ILE A 130 -10.48 0.11 -8.10
N GLN A 131 -11.75 0.48 -8.30
CA GLN A 131 -12.52 0.19 -9.51
C GLN A 131 -11.88 0.71 -10.81
N ASN A 132 -11.27 1.90 -10.75
CA ASN A 132 -10.63 2.57 -11.89
C ASN A 132 -9.11 2.31 -11.91
N GLY A 133 -8.57 1.60 -10.92
CA GLY A 133 -7.14 1.34 -10.78
C GLY A 133 -6.70 0.04 -11.47
N PRO A 134 -5.39 -0.14 -11.69
CA PRO A 134 -4.85 -1.41 -12.19
C PRO A 134 -5.05 -2.55 -11.19
N PHE A 135 -5.26 -2.25 -9.89
CA PHE A 135 -5.47 -3.23 -8.82
C PHE A 135 -6.63 -4.19 -9.12
N LEU A 136 -7.85 -3.69 -9.33
CA LEU A 136 -9.02 -4.57 -9.55
C LEU A 136 -8.86 -5.40 -10.83
N LYS A 137 -8.29 -4.81 -11.89
CA LYS A 137 -7.99 -5.50 -13.16
C LYS A 137 -6.97 -6.63 -12.96
N ALA A 138 -5.91 -6.39 -12.18
CA ALA A 138 -4.89 -7.39 -11.85
C ALA A 138 -5.45 -8.52 -10.97
N CYS A 139 -6.23 -8.19 -9.93
CA CYS A 139 -6.87 -9.20 -9.06
C CYS A 139 -7.84 -10.09 -9.83
N LEU A 140 -8.70 -9.50 -10.68
CA LEU A 140 -9.60 -10.25 -11.55
C LEU A 140 -8.82 -11.13 -12.52
N LYS A 141 -7.79 -10.61 -13.21
CA LYS A 141 -6.95 -11.41 -14.10
C LYS A 141 -6.34 -12.62 -13.38
N VAL A 142 -5.74 -12.43 -12.20
CA VAL A 142 -5.08 -13.50 -11.43
C VAL A 142 -6.07 -14.57 -10.95
N GLU A 143 -7.29 -14.20 -10.51
CA GLU A 143 -8.29 -15.21 -10.11
C GLU A 143 -8.98 -15.88 -11.30
N LEU A 144 -9.15 -15.18 -12.42
CA LEU A 144 -9.72 -15.73 -13.66
C LEU A 144 -8.74 -16.69 -14.35
N GLU A 145 -7.43 -16.40 -14.35
CA GLU A 145 -6.38 -17.33 -14.81
C GLU A 145 -6.39 -18.65 -14.02
N LYS A 146 -6.63 -18.61 -12.70
CA LYS A 146 -6.72 -19.82 -11.85
C LYS A 146 -7.89 -20.74 -12.18
N VAL A 147 -8.96 -20.23 -12.79
CA VAL A 147 -10.09 -21.03 -13.30
C VAL A 147 -9.97 -21.35 -14.79
N GLY A 148 -8.87 -20.96 -15.44
CA GLY A 148 -8.53 -21.31 -16.82
C GLY A 148 -8.80 -20.20 -17.86
N TYR A 149 -9.20 -19.00 -17.44
CA TYR A 149 -9.42 -17.88 -18.35
C TYR A 149 -8.13 -17.12 -18.65
N LYS A 150 -7.70 -17.09 -19.92
CA LYS A 150 -6.42 -16.49 -20.32
C LYS A 150 -6.54 -15.23 -21.19
N GLU A 151 -7.76 -14.88 -21.59
CA GLU A 151 -8.03 -13.71 -22.41
C GLU A 151 -7.87 -12.41 -21.62
N PRO A 152 -7.54 -11.28 -22.28
CA PRO A 152 -7.54 -9.97 -21.63
C PRO A 152 -8.94 -9.57 -21.15
N VAL A 153 -8.99 -9.09 -19.91
CA VAL A 153 -10.18 -8.59 -19.23
C VAL A 153 -9.99 -7.12 -18.88
N ASP A 154 -11.05 -6.34 -19.05
CA ASP A 154 -11.15 -4.95 -18.62
C ASP A 154 -12.42 -4.73 -17.78
N VAL A 155 -12.47 -3.65 -17.02
CA VAL A 155 -13.62 -3.32 -16.15
C VAL A 155 -14.07 -1.87 -16.26
N SER A 156 -15.38 -1.69 -16.13
CA SER A 156 -16.06 -0.40 -16.06
C SER A 156 -17.21 -0.46 -15.05
N VAL A 157 -17.76 0.70 -14.70
CA VAL A 157 -18.83 0.85 -13.71
C VAL A 157 -19.97 1.64 -14.34
N GLU A 158 -21.17 1.05 -14.39
CA GLU A 158 -22.28 1.58 -15.20
C GLU A 158 -23.36 2.29 -14.39
N ARG A 159 -23.57 1.93 -13.11
CA ARG A 159 -24.65 2.47 -12.27
C ARG A 159 -24.30 2.39 -10.79
N TRP A 160 -24.44 3.51 -10.08
CA TRP A 160 -24.37 3.60 -8.62
C TRP A 160 -25.77 3.76 -8.03
N GLU A 161 -26.02 3.10 -6.90
CA GLU A 161 -27.23 3.22 -6.10
C GLU A 161 -26.80 3.39 -4.64
N VAL A 162 -26.57 4.64 -4.24
CA VAL A 162 -26.10 5.02 -2.89
C VAL A 162 -26.98 6.11 -2.31
N PRO A 163 -27.12 6.19 -0.97
CA PRO A 163 -27.87 7.26 -0.30
C PRO A 163 -27.39 8.65 -0.72
N ALA A 164 -28.33 9.58 -0.87
CA ALA A 164 -28.06 10.97 -1.23
C ALA A 164 -27.37 11.74 -0.08
N VAL A 165 -26.06 11.49 0.09
CA VAL A 165 -25.18 12.34 0.90
C VAL A 165 -25.24 13.75 0.34
N SER A 166 -25.49 14.75 1.20
CA SER A 166 -25.69 16.14 0.78
C SER A 166 -24.50 16.64 -0.05
N GLU A 167 -24.72 16.89 -1.35
CA GLU A 167 -23.66 17.22 -2.31
C GLU A 167 -23.08 18.63 -2.11
N GLY A 168 -22.25 18.77 -1.07
CA GLY A 168 -21.71 20.03 -0.60
C GLY A 168 -20.22 20.23 -0.80
N ARG A 169 -19.55 19.51 -1.74
CA ARG A 169 -18.14 19.78 -2.17
C ARG A 169 -17.54 18.99 -3.35
N LEU A 170 -18.22 18.01 -3.97
CA LEU A 170 -17.55 17.05 -4.88
C LEU A 170 -17.85 17.19 -6.39
N ALA A 171 -18.79 18.06 -6.81
CA ALA A 171 -19.25 18.13 -8.20
C ALA A 171 -18.83 19.40 -8.98
N ALA A 172 -17.76 20.09 -8.57
CA ALA A 172 -17.17 21.21 -9.32
C ALA A 172 -15.68 21.42 -8.97
N GLY A 173 -14.78 20.75 -9.70
CA GLY A 173 -13.33 20.79 -9.45
C GLY A 173 -12.43 20.70 -10.69
N LEU A 174 -13.01 20.66 -11.88
CA LEU A 174 -12.30 20.73 -13.16
C LEU A 174 -12.77 22.00 -13.89
N VAL A 175 -11.81 22.72 -14.49
CA VAL A 175 -11.94 24.01 -15.19
C VAL A 175 -12.01 25.26 -14.29
N MET A 176 -10.99 26.13 -14.46
CA MET A 176 -10.85 27.55 -14.04
C MET A 176 -11.03 27.90 -12.56
N GLY A 177 -10.03 28.58 -12.00
CA GLY A 177 -10.04 29.06 -10.61
C GLY A 177 -10.28 30.56 -10.47
N THR A 178 -10.49 31.01 -9.23
CA THR A 178 -10.27 32.41 -8.80
C THR A 178 -10.01 32.45 -7.30
N THR A 179 -9.30 33.48 -6.84
CA THR A 179 -8.80 33.56 -5.47
C THR A 179 -9.84 34.09 -4.48
N ARG A 180 -10.15 33.33 -3.42
CA ARG A 180 -10.39 33.91 -2.08
C ARG A 180 -10.24 32.90 -0.95
N GLN A 181 -9.63 33.35 0.14
CA GLN A 181 -9.59 32.64 1.42
C GLN A 181 -10.96 32.72 2.11
N HIS A 182 -11.30 31.74 2.95
CA HIS A 182 -11.64 32.02 4.36
C HIS A 182 -11.67 30.75 5.24
N THR A 183 -10.65 30.64 6.09
CA THR A 183 -10.77 30.35 7.53
C THR A 183 -11.48 29.05 7.96
N ALA A 184 -10.71 27.95 7.97
CA ALA A 184 -10.94 26.80 8.85
C ALA A 184 -9.62 26.04 9.10
N GLU A 185 -8.59 26.75 9.57
CA GLU A 185 -7.21 26.26 9.66
C GLU A 185 -6.66 26.31 11.09
N ASN A 186 -6.11 25.19 11.58
CA ASN A 186 -4.81 25.05 12.28
C ASN A 186 -4.75 23.80 13.18
N ASP A 187 -4.20 22.70 12.64
CA ASP A 187 -3.49 21.66 13.45
C ASP A 187 -2.71 20.64 12.57
N MET A 188 -2.97 20.56 11.26
CA MET A 188 -2.29 19.60 10.33
C MET A 188 -1.66 20.27 9.08
N SER A 189 -1.20 21.51 9.22
CA SER A 189 -0.55 22.28 8.13
C SER A 189 0.93 22.57 8.37
N GLU A 190 1.41 22.62 9.62
CA GLU A 190 2.82 22.89 9.98
C GLU A 190 3.71 21.63 9.85
N VAL A 191 3.65 20.93 8.71
CA VAL A 191 4.19 19.57 8.55
C VAL A 191 5.21 19.44 7.41
N MET A 192 5.93 20.51 7.06
CA MET A 192 7.08 20.45 6.13
C MET A 192 8.23 21.37 6.55
N SER A 193 9.44 20.79 6.67
CA SER A 193 10.79 21.40 6.81
C SER A 193 11.52 21.30 8.17
N PRO A 194 12.10 20.12 8.53
CA PRO A 194 13.06 19.99 9.63
C PRO A 194 14.54 20.09 9.21
N GLN A 195 14.87 20.65 8.04
CA GLN A 195 16.25 20.66 7.49
C GLN A 195 17.27 21.53 8.25
N LYS A 196 16.86 22.42 9.17
CA LYS A 196 17.74 23.41 9.82
C LYS A 196 18.41 23.00 11.15
N LYS A 197 18.25 21.76 11.64
CA LYS A 197 18.77 21.35 12.98
C LYS A 197 19.75 20.16 13.03
N LEU A 198 20.30 19.74 11.89
CA LEU A 198 21.29 18.64 11.84
C LEU A 198 22.75 19.06 12.13
N GLN A 199 23.02 20.32 12.48
CA GLN A 199 24.39 20.85 12.65
C GLN A 199 24.87 21.03 14.11
N GLU A 200 23.99 20.98 15.12
CA GLU A 200 24.33 21.44 16.49
C GLU A 200 24.65 20.34 17.52
N THR A 201 24.46 19.05 17.22
CA THR A 201 24.67 17.95 18.20
C THR A 201 25.86 17.05 17.86
N LEU A 202 27.08 17.56 18.05
CA LEU A 202 28.35 16.84 17.87
C LEU A 202 29.38 17.12 18.99
N HIS A 203 29.00 16.94 20.26
CA HIS A 203 29.95 16.93 21.38
C HIS A 203 29.85 15.66 22.26
N THR A 204 30.99 15.28 22.82
CA THR A 204 31.40 13.89 23.10
C THR A 204 31.30 13.50 24.59
N THR A 205 30.95 12.25 24.89
CA THR A 205 31.60 11.47 25.98
C THR A 205 31.39 9.95 25.80
N PRO A 206 32.37 9.08 26.14
CA PRO A 206 32.24 7.61 26.06
C PRO A 206 32.14 6.92 27.45
N GLY A 207 31.58 5.71 27.47
CA GLY A 207 31.53 4.78 28.62
C GLY A 207 31.47 3.31 28.15
N PRO A 208 31.83 2.31 28.98
CA PRO A 208 32.39 1.04 28.49
C PRO A 208 31.41 -0.13 28.29
N GLU A 209 31.96 -1.20 27.72
CA GLU A 209 31.33 -2.47 27.29
C GLU A 209 31.34 -3.54 28.41
N GLU A 210 30.37 -4.46 28.40
CA GLU A 210 30.53 -5.85 28.88
C GLU A 210 29.80 -6.83 27.93
N ASN A 211 29.93 -8.15 28.17
CA ASN A 211 30.05 -9.16 27.10
C ASN A 211 29.11 -10.39 27.26
N LEU A 212 29.22 -11.38 26.34
CA LEU A 212 28.52 -12.70 26.29
C LEU A 212 27.06 -12.69 25.74
N GLY A 213 26.58 -13.69 24.99
CA GLY A 213 27.29 -14.80 24.33
C GLY A 213 26.42 -15.96 23.76
N ALA A 214 26.09 -15.91 22.45
CA ALA A 214 25.57 -17.03 21.61
C ALA A 214 24.16 -17.62 21.95
N PRO A 215 23.52 -18.47 21.09
CA PRO A 215 23.92 -18.95 19.75
C PRO A 215 22.90 -18.67 18.60
N VAL A 216 23.25 -19.21 17.42
CA VAL A 216 22.66 -19.09 16.07
C VAL A 216 21.28 -19.77 15.90
N SER A 217 20.37 -19.15 15.11
CA SER A 217 19.63 -19.87 14.05
C SER A 217 19.02 -18.94 12.97
N ASP A 218 19.31 -19.30 11.72
CA ASP A 218 18.57 -19.15 10.46
C ASP A 218 17.48 -18.07 10.27
N LEU A 219 17.73 -17.18 9.30
CA LEU A 219 16.68 -16.58 8.48
C LEU A 219 17.22 -16.22 7.08
N ALA A 220 17.51 -17.25 6.28
CA ALA A 220 17.87 -17.12 4.87
C ALA A 220 16.61 -16.87 4.03
N GLY A 221 16.59 -15.79 3.25
CA GLY A 221 15.39 -15.38 2.49
C GLY A 221 15.54 -14.05 1.77
N LEU A 222 16.74 -13.69 1.30
CA LEU A 222 17.01 -12.46 0.57
C LEU A 222 17.41 -12.74 -0.88
N SER A 223 16.74 -12.00 -1.78
CA SER A 223 16.97 -11.78 -3.22
C SER A 223 17.88 -12.73 -4.00
N ILE A 224 17.32 -13.36 -5.04
CA ILE A 224 18.09 -14.13 -6.03
C ILE A 224 18.83 -13.18 -6.98
N PHE A 225 19.98 -12.68 -6.53
CA PHE A 225 21.05 -12.20 -7.40
C PHE A 225 22.29 -13.05 -7.11
N THR A 226 22.81 -13.73 -8.14
CA THR A 226 23.84 -14.75 -8.00
C THR A 226 25.19 -14.16 -7.61
N SER A 227 25.81 -14.75 -6.58
CA SER A 227 27.15 -14.39 -6.11
C SER A 227 28.22 -15.14 -6.90
N ASP A 228 28.60 -14.62 -8.08
CA ASP A 228 29.89 -14.95 -8.68
C ASP A 228 30.97 -14.02 -8.12
N GLU A 229 31.83 -14.54 -7.24
CA GLU A 229 33.30 -14.36 -7.22
C GLU A 229 33.91 -15.04 -5.99
N ASP A 230 34.12 -16.36 -6.09
CA ASP A 230 34.83 -17.15 -5.07
C ASP A 230 36.21 -17.58 -5.59
N HIS A 231 37.12 -16.61 -5.75
CA HIS A 231 38.48 -16.83 -6.31
C HIS A 231 39.58 -15.95 -5.65
N GLN A 232 39.58 -15.85 -4.33
CA GLN A 232 40.66 -15.20 -3.59
C GLN A 232 41.91 -16.12 -3.51
N GLY A 233 42.84 -16.02 -4.48
CA GLY A 233 43.92 -17.01 -4.56
C GLY A 233 45.02 -16.84 -5.61
N ARG A 234 45.53 -15.63 -5.88
CA ARG A 234 46.84 -15.46 -6.57
C ARG A 234 47.63 -14.24 -6.06
N LYS A 235 48.94 -14.28 -6.29
CA LYS A 235 49.95 -13.45 -5.64
C LYS A 235 50.08 -12.06 -6.27
N GLU A 236 50.71 -11.16 -5.52
CA GLU A 236 51.35 -9.97 -6.04
C GLU A 236 52.43 -10.35 -7.08
N ASP A 237 52.46 -9.64 -8.21
CA ASP A 237 53.59 -9.56 -9.14
C ASP A 237 53.91 -8.07 -9.32
N ASP A 238 55.17 -7.68 -9.15
CA ASP A 238 55.61 -6.28 -9.14
C ASP A 238 55.48 -5.61 -10.52
N THR A 239 55.03 -4.34 -10.55
CA THR A 239 55.18 -3.45 -11.72
C THR A 239 55.29 -1.98 -11.26
N PRO A 240 56.18 -1.14 -11.84
CA PRO A 240 56.53 0.17 -11.25
C PRO A 240 55.44 1.26 -11.35
N PRO A 241 55.52 2.34 -10.53
CA PRO A 241 54.44 3.31 -10.36
C PRO A 241 54.24 4.25 -11.56
N GLY A 242 53.29 3.89 -12.44
CA GLY A 242 52.87 4.72 -13.56
C GLY A 242 51.96 5.90 -13.16
N LYS A 243 52.53 7.11 -13.16
CA LYS A 243 51.85 8.45 -13.21
C LYS A 243 50.45 8.51 -12.57
N GLY A 244 50.40 8.92 -11.30
CA GLY A 244 49.14 9.03 -10.56
C GLY A 244 48.08 9.87 -11.27
N ARG A 245 46.91 9.26 -11.49
CA ARG A 245 45.64 10.02 -11.55
C ARG A 245 45.50 10.83 -10.25
N PRO A 246 44.85 12.00 -10.26
CA PRO A 246 44.52 12.69 -9.03
C PRO A 246 43.69 11.74 -8.14
N ASN A 247 43.99 11.72 -6.83
CA ASN A 247 43.25 10.91 -5.86
C ASN A 247 41.83 11.47 -5.66
N GLN A 248 40.95 11.21 -6.62
CA GLN A 248 39.50 11.29 -6.43
C GLN A 248 39.14 10.30 -5.32
N LYS A 249 38.96 10.84 -4.11
CA LYS A 249 38.34 10.10 -3.01
C LYS A 249 37.00 9.57 -3.53
N ARG A 250 36.76 8.26 -3.42
CA ARG A 250 35.46 7.69 -3.74
C ARG A 250 34.39 8.43 -2.91
N PRO A 251 33.20 8.70 -3.48
CA PRO A 251 32.06 9.13 -2.68
C PRO A 251 31.87 8.19 -1.49
N GLN A 252 31.76 8.75 -0.29
CA GLN A 252 31.64 7.99 0.96
C GLN A 252 30.58 8.64 1.84
N ILE A 253 29.53 7.88 2.14
CA ILE A 253 28.42 8.32 2.97
C ILE A 253 28.88 8.30 4.43
N SER A 254 29.12 9.48 4.99
CA SER A 254 29.63 9.67 6.35
C SER A 254 28.82 8.95 7.44
N LEU A 255 27.53 8.68 7.18
CA LEU A 255 26.63 7.92 8.06
C LEU A 255 27.02 6.43 8.17
N ALA A 256 27.68 5.84 7.19
CA ALA A 256 28.08 4.42 7.20
C ALA A 256 29.00 4.09 8.39
N ALA A 257 29.92 4.99 8.73
CA ALA A 257 30.81 4.84 9.89
C ALA A 257 30.03 4.75 11.22
N ARG A 258 28.87 5.44 11.32
CA ARG A 258 28.02 5.46 12.52
C ARG A 258 27.26 4.15 12.71
N LEU A 259 27.06 3.36 11.66
CA LEU A 259 26.40 2.04 11.71
C LEU A 259 27.34 0.88 12.04
N GLN A 260 28.66 1.05 11.93
CA GLN A 260 29.61 -0.08 12.08
C GLN A 260 29.52 -0.78 13.45
N ARG A 261 29.31 -0.03 14.53
CA ARG A 261 29.06 -0.58 15.88
C ARG A 261 27.79 -1.42 15.99
N HIS A 262 26.84 -1.21 15.08
CA HIS A 262 25.55 -1.89 15.04
C HIS A 262 25.44 -2.88 13.87
N ARG A 263 26.52 -3.20 13.14
CA ARG A 263 26.49 -3.98 11.88
C ARG A 263 25.73 -5.32 11.92
N ASN A 264 25.53 -5.89 13.10
CA ASN A 264 24.78 -7.13 13.32
C ASN A 264 23.24 -6.93 13.35
N SER A 265 22.75 -5.68 13.51
CA SER A 265 21.34 -5.34 13.41
C SER A 265 20.83 -5.54 11.98
N PRO A 266 19.64 -6.15 11.76
CA PRO A 266 19.05 -6.29 10.42
C PRO A 266 18.92 -4.95 9.68
N THR A 267 18.40 -3.92 10.36
CA THR A 267 18.24 -2.57 9.79
C THR A 267 19.59 -1.91 9.52
N ALA A 268 20.60 -2.08 10.40
CA ALA A 268 21.93 -1.55 10.16
C ALA A 268 22.62 -2.23 8.96
N LYS A 269 22.47 -3.55 8.82
CA LYS A 269 22.98 -4.33 7.68
C LYS A 269 22.34 -3.88 6.37
N ALA A 270 21.02 -3.73 6.33
CA ALA A 270 20.29 -3.22 5.15
C ALA A 270 20.77 -1.81 4.75
N MET A 271 20.86 -0.88 5.72
CA MET A 271 21.34 0.48 5.47
C MET A 271 22.81 0.53 5.02
N LEU A 272 23.69 -0.33 5.56
CA LEU A 272 25.08 -0.45 5.10
C LEU A 272 25.17 -1.01 3.67
N GLN A 273 24.33 -1.98 3.31
CA GLN A 273 24.23 -2.48 1.93
C GLN A 273 23.72 -1.38 0.98
N ALA A 274 22.67 -0.66 1.37
CA ALA A 274 22.13 0.48 0.62
C ALA A 274 23.21 1.53 0.36
N TYR A 275 23.96 1.94 1.39
CA TYR A 275 25.08 2.87 1.26
C TYR A 275 26.17 2.32 0.33
N SER A 276 26.51 1.03 0.41
CA SER A 276 27.49 0.44 -0.51
C SER A 276 27.05 0.45 -1.98
N CYS A 277 25.76 0.33 -2.27
CA CYS A 277 25.24 0.40 -3.65
C CYS A 277 25.19 1.86 -4.14
N LEU A 278 24.77 2.80 -3.29
CA LEU A 278 24.84 4.24 -3.55
C LEU A 278 26.27 4.70 -3.86
N GLU A 279 27.25 4.34 -3.02
CA GLU A 279 28.67 4.68 -3.21
C GLU A 279 29.26 4.06 -4.48
N ARG A 280 28.88 2.81 -4.81
CA ARG A 280 29.29 2.14 -6.05
C ARG A 280 28.74 2.86 -7.28
N GLY A 281 27.44 3.17 -7.31
CA GLY A 281 26.82 3.91 -8.41
C GLY A 281 27.44 5.29 -8.62
N ALA A 282 27.64 6.03 -7.52
CA ALA A 282 28.32 7.32 -7.54
C ALA A 282 29.77 7.23 -8.05
N ALA A 283 30.53 6.22 -7.61
CA ALA A 283 31.89 5.99 -8.10
C ALA A 283 31.93 5.65 -9.60
N MET A 284 30.97 4.85 -10.12
CA MET A 284 30.88 4.56 -11.56
C MET A 284 30.65 5.84 -12.37
N LEU A 285 29.64 6.65 -11.99
CA LEU A 285 29.33 7.92 -12.65
C LEU A 285 30.51 8.89 -12.66
N VAL A 286 31.22 9.04 -11.53
CA VAL A 286 32.37 9.95 -11.41
C VAL A 286 33.59 9.46 -12.19
N ASN A 287 33.89 8.15 -12.16
CA ASN A 287 35.05 7.58 -12.86
C ASN A 287 34.93 7.59 -14.38
N ASP A 288 33.71 7.41 -14.90
CA ASP A 288 33.40 7.42 -16.34
C ASP A 288 33.08 8.84 -16.86
N GLY A 289 33.04 9.84 -15.98
CA GLY A 289 32.75 11.23 -16.38
C GLY A 289 31.30 11.47 -16.78
N TYR A 290 30.36 10.73 -16.19
CA TYR A 290 28.92 10.77 -16.47
C TYR A 290 28.58 10.49 -17.96
N GLN A 291 29.22 9.49 -18.58
CA GLN A 291 28.94 9.09 -19.96
C GLN A 291 28.05 7.85 -20.10
N ARG A 292 27.81 7.07 -19.02
CA ARG A 292 26.97 5.86 -19.03
C ARG A 292 26.01 5.74 -17.84
N GLY A 293 24.80 5.26 -18.10
CA GLY A 293 23.74 5.00 -17.13
C GLY A 293 23.97 3.82 -16.17
N GLU A 294 25.02 3.01 -16.35
CA GLU A 294 25.30 1.84 -15.48
C GLU A 294 25.35 2.18 -13.97
N GLY A 295 25.78 3.40 -13.63
CA GLY A 295 25.79 3.91 -12.26
C GLY A 295 24.40 4.27 -11.71
N VAL A 296 23.46 4.67 -12.57
CA VAL A 296 22.06 5.01 -12.19
C VAL A 296 21.35 3.79 -11.61
N ARG A 297 21.57 2.59 -12.18
CA ARG A 297 20.99 1.34 -11.66
C ARG A 297 21.43 1.07 -10.20
N HIS A 298 22.71 1.26 -9.90
CA HIS A 298 23.25 1.06 -8.55
C HIS A 298 22.80 2.14 -7.55
N LEU A 299 22.59 3.39 -8.02
CA LEU A 299 21.96 4.42 -7.19
C LEU A 299 20.54 4.02 -6.79
N LEU A 300 19.73 3.54 -7.73
CA LEU A 300 18.37 3.08 -7.45
C LEU A 300 18.34 1.84 -6.55
N GLU A 301 19.21 0.86 -6.77
CA GLU A 301 19.36 -0.31 -5.90
C GLU A 301 19.61 0.13 -4.44
N GLY A 302 20.46 1.14 -4.24
CA GLY A 302 20.67 1.78 -2.95
C GLY A 302 19.43 2.49 -2.38
N LEU A 303 18.68 3.24 -3.19
CA LEU A 303 17.45 3.93 -2.76
C LEU A 303 16.30 2.95 -2.44
N VAL A 304 16.21 1.83 -3.14
CA VAL A 304 15.27 0.73 -2.85
C VAL A 304 15.62 0.06 -1.52
N LEU A 305 16.91 -0.24 -1.29
CA LEU A 305 17.40 -0.86 -0.05
C LEU A 305 17.28 0.02 1.20
N MET A 306 17.06 1.33 1.06
CA MET A 306 16.70 2.21 2.17
C MET A 306 15.22 2.03 2.62
N GLU A 307 14.40 1.34 1.83
CA GLU A 307 12.95 1.08 1.97
C GLU A 307 12.01 2.30 2.12
N GLU A 308 12.50 3.45 2.59
CA GLU A 308 11.77 4.71 2.70
C GLU A 308 12.68 5.87 2.29
N VAL A 309 12.37 6.51 1.16
CA VAL A 309 13.00 7.75 0.71
C VAL A 309 11.90 8.74 0.34
N LEU A 310 11.72 9.78 1.14
CA LEU A 310 10.63 10.75 0.98
C LEU A 310 10.94 11.77 -0.13
N PRO A 311 9.93 12.50 -0.64
CA PRO A 311 10.18 13.65 -1.50
C PRO A 311 11.13 14.66 -0.82
N GLY A 312 12.28 14.92 -1.45
CA GLY A 312 13.38 15.75 -0.91
C GLY A 312 14.54 14.97 -0.29
N ASP A 313 14.33 13.74 0.20
CA ASP A 313 15.43 12.89 0.70
C ASP A 313 16.34 12.47 -0.46
N VAL A 314 15.77 12.18 -1.63
CA VAL A 314 16.51 11.82 -2.86
C VAL A 314 17.52 12.88 -3.24
N GLU A 315 17.13 14.17 -3.23
CA GLU A 315 18.02 15.29 -3.54
C GLU A 315 19.13 15.42 -2.48
N THR A 316 18.79 15.15 -1.22
CA THR A 316 19.74 15.14 -0.09
C THR A 316 20.77 14.00 -0.21
N VAL A 317 20.36 12.81 -0.64
CA VAL A 317 21.23 11.64 -0.83
C VAL A 317 22.16 11.82 -2.03
N LEU A 318 21.64 12.28 -3.17
CA LEU A 318 22.43 12.44 -4.39
C LEU A 318 23.43 13.60 -4.29
N TYR A 319 23.02 14.75 -3.75
CA TYR A 319 23.78 16.00 -3.87
C TYR A 319 24.25 16.58 -2.53
N GLY A 320 23.85 16.00 -1.40
CA GLY A 320 24.29 16.46 -0.08
C GLY A 320 25.78 16.23 0.16
N GLN A 321 26.47 17.25 0.71
CA GLN A 321 27.92 17.25 0.99
C GLN A 321 28.39 16.11 1.90
N HIS A 322 27.50 15.59 2.76
CA HIS A 322 27.79 14.48 3.69
C HIS A 322 27.32 13.10 3.18
N TRP A 323 26.74 13.08 1.98
CA TRP A 323 26.26 11.91 1.24
C TRP A 323 27.12 11.68 -0.01
N LEU A 324 26.53 11.61 -1.21
CA LEU A 324 27.26 11.29 -2.45
C LEU A 324 27.90 12.49 -3.13
N ASN A 325 27.41 13.72 -2.87
CA ASN A 325 27.93 14.97 -3.44
C ASN A 325 28.14 14.90 -4.97
N LEU A 326 27.15 14.39 -5.70
CA LEU A 326 27.19 14.27 -7.16
C LEU A 326 27.07 15.64 -7.85
N ASP A 327 27.54 15.72 -9.08
CA ASP A 327 27.31 16.88 -9.94
C ASP A 327 25.91 16.78 -10.55
N LYS A 328 24.98 17.57 -10.02
CA LYS A 328 23.58 17.60 -10.46
C LYS A 328 23.43 17.89 -11.95
N ALA A 329 24.16 18.87 -12.48
CA ALA A 329 24.07 19.25 -13.90
C ALA A 329 24.60 18.15 -14.83
N LYS A 330 25.61 17.39 -14.41
CA LYS A 330 26.09 16.23 -15.17
C LYS A 330 25.16 15.02 -15.07
N LEU A 331 24.57 14.75 -13.90
CA LEU A 331 23.62 13.66 -13.72
C LEU A 331 22.30 13.92 -14.46
N ASP A 332 21.75 15.13 -14.37
CA ASP A 332 20.55 15.53 -15.13
C ASP A 332 20.81 15.41 -16.64
N ARG A 333 21.99 15.82 -17.13
CA ARG A 333 22.37 15.67 -18.55
C ARG A 333 22.48 14.21 -18.98
N LEU A 334 23.13 13.35 -18.19
CA LEU A 334 23.22 11.91 -18.48
C LEU A 334 21.83 11.28 -18.55
N ILE A 335 20.95 11.58 -17.59
CA ILE A 335 19.57 11.10 -17.57
C ILE A 335 18.80 11.58 -18.81
N SER A 336 19.01 12.81 -19.28
CA SER A 336 18.42 13.29 -20.54
C SER A 336 18.90 12.48 -21.74
N THR A 337 20.21 12.30 -21.94
CA THR A 337 20.74 11.56 -23.10
C THR A 337 20.34 10.08 -23.09
N GLU A 338 20.38 9.41 -21.93
CA GLU A 338 19.91 8.02 -21.77
C GLU A 338 18.42 7.84 -22.07
N LEU A 339 17.61 8.89 -21.95
CA LEU A 339 16.17 8.91 -22.30
C LEU A 339 15.90 9.39 -23.73
N GLU A 340 16.82 10.14 -24.35
CA GLU A 340 16.81 10.45 -25.78
C GLU A 340 17.15 9.20 -26.61
N ASP A 341 18.16 8.43 -26.19
CA ASP A 341 18.54 7.15 -26.80
C ASP A 341 17.54 6.02 -26.47
N SER A 342 16.93 6.04 -25.28
CA SER A 342 15.95 5.03 -24.86
C SER A 342 14.87 5.61 -23.94
N ALA A 343 13.77 6.08 -24.53
CA ALA A 343 12.63 6.66 -23.81
C ALA A 343 12.00 5.73 -22.74
N ASN A 344 12.24 4.41 -22.84
CA ASN A 344 11.76 3.39 -21.90
C ASN A 344 12.86 2.94 -20.89
N ASN A 345 13.93 3.72 -20.70
CA ASN A 345 14.98 3.45 -19.72
C ASN A 345 14.43 3.63 -18.29
N THR A 346 13.80 2.59 -17.74
CA THR A 346 13.09 2.63 -16.47
C THR A 346 13.96 3.05 -15.27
N PRO A 347 15.28 2.76 -15.18
CA PRO A 347 16.17 3.40 -14.23
C PRO A 347 16.20 4.93 -14.36
N CYS A 348 16.42 5.47 -15.56
CA CYS A 348 16.49 6.92 -15.76
C CYS A 348 15.13 7.60 -15.52
N LEU A 349 14.03 6.98 -15.96
CA LEU A 349 12.67 7.45 -15.66
C LEU A 349 12.38 7.47 -14.14
N LEU A 350 12.71 6.41 -13.41
CA LEU A 350 12.47 6.36 -11.96
C LEU A 350 13.34 7.37 -11.20
N LEU A 351 14.63 7.49 -11.53
CA LEU A 351 15.50 8.45 -10.85
C LEU A 351 15.11 9.90 -11.16
N GLN A 352 14.59 10.19 -12.35
CA GLN A 352 14.00 11.49 -12.67
C GLN A 352 12.70 11.72 -11.87
N ALA A 353 11.77 10.76 -11.88
CA ALA A 353 10.50 10.85 -11.16
C ALA A 353 10.69 11.04 -9.64
N LEU A 354 11.65 10.34 -9.04
CA LEU A 354 11.97 10.41 -7.62
C LEU A 354 12.61 11.74 -7.19
N GLN A 355 13.19 12.51 -8.13
CA GLN A 355 13.74 13.85 -7.86
C GLN A 355 12.71 14.97 -7.98
N LEU A 356 11.54 14.74 -8.59
CA LEU A 356 10.50 15.77 -8.72
C LEU A 356 9.91 16.14 -7.34
N PRO A 357 9.56 17.42 -7.09
CA PRO A 357 8.88 17.83 -5.87
C PRO A 357 7.48 17.22 -5.76
N THR A 358 6.94 17.15 -4.54
CA THR A 358 5.58 16.68 -4.24
C THR A 358 4.52 17.36 -5.11
N GLY A 359 3.53 16.59 -5.57
CA GLY A 359 2.42 17.05 -6.42
C GLY A 359 2.32 16.33 -7.77
N ASP A 360 1.38 16.79 -8.60
CA ASP A 360 0.91 16.11 -9.82
C ASP A 360 1.99 15.72 -10.83
N ARG A 361 3.08 16.49 -10.92
CA ARG A 361 4.22 16.18 -11.82
C ARG A 361 4.92 14.89 -11.39
N ARG A 362 5.23 14.76 -10.09
CA ARG A 362 5.80 13.55 -9.49
C ARG A 362 4.82 12.38 -9.58
N LEU A 363 3.53 12.64 -9.31
CA LEU A 363 2.47 11.63 -9.42
C LEU A 363 2.38 11.02 -10.83
N ARG A 364 2.32 11.86 -11.88
CA ARG A 364 2.28 11.37 -13.27
C ARG A 364 3.56 10.66 -13.68
N ALA A 365 4.73 11.15 -13.25
CA ALA A 365 6.01 10.52 -13.57
C ALA A 365 6.14 9.12 -12.92
N ILE A 366 5.75 8.96 -11.65
CA ILE A 366 5.77 7.65 -10.98
C ILE A 366 4.77 6.67 -11.61
N ASN A 367 3.56 7.13 -11.97
CA ASN A 367 2.59 6.28 -12.68
C ASN A 367 3.13 5.82 -14.05
N HIS A 368 3.75 6.73 -14.82
CA HIS A 368 4.35 6.38 -16.10
C HIS A 368 5.47 5.33 -15.96
N VAL A 369 6.32 5.43 -14.92
CA VAL A 369 7.31 4.38 -14.60
C VAL A 369 6.61 3.04 -14.34
N ILE A 370 5.55 3.01 -13.53
CA ILE A 370 4.79 1.79 -13.24
C ILE A 370 4.21 1.19 -14.54
N ASP A 371 3.64 2.02 -15.42
CA ASP A 371 3.10 1.57 -16.70
C ASP A 371 4.17 0.91 -17.59
N VAL A 372 5.36 1.52 -17.72
CA VAL A 372 6.46 0.98 -18.54
C VAL A 372 7.03 -0.31 -17.93
N VAL A 373 7.26 -0.35 -16.61
CA VAL A 373 7.74 -1.55 -15.89
C VAL A 373 6.74 -2.71 -16.03
N LEU A 374 5.43 -2.45 -15.98
CA LEU A 374 4.39 -3.47 -16.18
C LEU A 374 4.30 -3.94 -17.64
N GLN A 375 4.48 -3.06 -18.62
CA GLN A 375 4.47 -3.41 -20.04
C GLN A 375 5.68 -4.27 -20.44
N LEU A 376 6.87 -3.96 -19.92
CA LEU A 376 8.09 -4.73 -20.14
C LEU A 376 8.13 -6.03 -19.31
N GLY A 377 7.43 -6.06 -18.17
CA GLY A 377 7.25 -7.23 -17.32
C GLY A 377 8.59 -7.73 -16.75
N LYS A 378 8.72 -9.06 -16.57
CA LYS A 378 9.93 -9.71 -16.00
C LYS A 378 11.23 -9.49 -16.80
N LYS A 379 11.21 -8.79 -17.94
CA LYS A 379 12.41 -8.38 -18.68
C LYS A 379 12.98 -7.04 -18.19
N ASP A 380 12.18 -6.26 -17.47
CA ASP A 380 12.57 -4.97 -16.92
C ASP A 380 13.42 -5.12 -15.66
N ALA A 381 14.44 -4.26 -15.52
CA ALA A 381 15.38 -4.29 -14.40
C ALA A 381 14.73 -3.98 -13.04
N LEU A 382 13.63 -3.22 -13.03
CA LEU A 382 12.90 -2.76 -11.83
C LEU A 382 11.63 -3.57 -11.57
N TYR A 383 11.30 -4.59 -12.37
CA TYR A 383 10.08 -5.39 -12.19
C TYR A 383 10.01 -6.08 -10.82
N ASN A 384 11.15 -6.54 -10.29
CA ASN A 384 11.22 -7.14 -8.96
C ASN A 384 11.06 -6.09 -7.84
N ASP A 385 11.40 -4.83 -8.11
CA ASP A 385 11.35 -3.70 -7.18
C ASP A 385 10.07 -2.87 -7.32
N ILE A 386 9.11 -3.30 -8.14
CA ILE A 386 7.85 -2.57 -8.40
C ILE A 386 7.05 -2.27 -7.10
N ALA A 387 7.21 -3.08 -6.05
CA ALA A 387 6.65 -2.81 -4.73
C ALA A 387 7.16 -1.50 -4.11
N TYR A 388 8.44 -1.16 -4.31
CA TYR A 388 9.02 0.12 -3.91
C TYR A 388 8.48 1.28 -4.77
N ILE A 389 8.23 1.06 -6.07
CA ILE A 389 7.66 2.08 -6.96
C ILE A 389 6.22 2.41 -6.54
N TYR A 390 5.40 1.38 -6.24
CA TYR A 390 4.07 1.56 -5.64
C TYR A 390 4.12 2.18 -4.23
N PHE A 391 5.16 1.92 -3.44
CA PHE A 391 5.37 2.63 -2.17
C PHE A 391 5.69 4.11 -2.38
N ALA A 392 6.56 4.45 -3.34
CA ALA A 392 6.86 5.84 -3.71
C ALA A 392 5.61 6.57 -4.22
N LEU A 393 4.73 5.88 -4.95
CA LEU A 393 3.38 6.36 -5.30
C LEU A 393 2.53 6.61 -4.05
N CYS A 394 2.44 5.64 -3.13
CA CYS A 394 1.67 5.76 -1.88
C CYS A 394 2.14 6.95 -1.02
N SER A 395 3.46 7.13 -0.83
CA SER A 395 4.02 8.28 -0.10
C SER A 395 3.79 9.62 -0.83
N THR A 396 3.85 9.63 -2.17
CA THR A 396 3.56 10.81 -2.98
C THR A 396 2.08 11.21 -2.90
N LEU A 397 1.14 10.25 -2.93
CA LEU A 397 -0.29 10.49 -2.76
C LEU A 397 -0.59 11.03 -1.36
N TRP A 398 -0.09 10.37 -0.31
CA TRP A 398 -0.28 10.80 1.08
C TRP A 398 0.16 12.25 1.31
N THR A 399 1.33 12.62 0.78
CA THR A 399 1.89 13.97 0.94
C THR A 399 1.25 15.02 0.03
N SER A 400 0.74 14.64 -1.14
CA SER A 400 0.13 15.59 -2.10
C SER A 400 -1.36 15.85 -1.83
N THR A 401 -2.15 14.80 -1.58
CA THR A 401 -3.63 14.92 -1.52
C THR A 401 -4.18 14.86 -0.10
N LYS A 402 -3.44 14.29 0.85
CA LYS A 402 -3.91 13.89 2.20
C LYS A 402 -5.14 12.97 2.18
N GLN A 403 -5.49 12.36 1.04
CA GLN A 403 -6.65 11.46 0.90
C GLN A 403 -6.24 10.01 1.19
N ALA A 404 -6.89 9.38 2.14
CA ALA A 404 -6.59 8.01 2.54
C ALA A 404 -6.91 6.97 1.44
N ALA A 405 -8.04 7.11 0.73
CA ALA A 405 -8.51 6.12 -0.25
C ALA A 405 -7.49 5.84 -1.40
N PRO A 406 -7.02 6.83 -2.18
CA PRO A 406 -6.01 6.57 -3.22
C PRO A 406 -4.66 6.12 -2.63
N THR A 407 -4.30 6.62 -1.44
CA THR A 407 -3.08 6.21 -0.73
C THR A 407 -3.13 4.72 -0.36
N LEU A 408 -4.24 4.26 0.22
CA LEU A 408 -4.48 2.86 0.57
C LEU A 408 -4.51 1.96 -0.68
N SER A 409 -5.06 2.43 -1.80
CA SER A 409 -5.06 1.73 -3.09
C SER A 409 -3.62 1.51 -3.61
N ALA A 410 -2.78 2.55 -3.64
CA ALA A 410 -1.38 2.42 -4.04
C ALA A 410 -0.55 1.54 -3.09
N CYS A 411 -0.75 1.68 -1.77
CA CYS A 411 -0.11 0.82 -0.79
C CYS A 411 -0.60 -0.65 -0.90
N ALA A 412 -1.86 -0.91 -1.25
CA ALA A 412 -2.35 -2.27 -1.48
C ALA A 412 -1.67 -2.94 -2.69
N SER A 413 -1.45 -2.21 -3.79
CA SER A 413 -0.63 -2.69 -4.91
C SER A 413 0.81 -3.02 -4.49
N ALA A 414 1.45 -2.18 -3.66
CA ALA A 414 2.79 -2.48 -3.14
C ALA A 414 2.81 -3.78 -2.30
N LEU A 415 1.83 -4.00 -1.42
CA LEU A 415 1.72 -5.24 -0.63
C LEU A 415 1.39 -6.47 -1.49
N MET A 416 0.65 -6.32 -2.58
CA MET A 416 0.39 -7.41 -3.53
C MET A 416 1.70 -7.94 -4.16
N HIS A 417 2.65 -7.05 -4.44
CA HIS A 417 3.97 -7.43 -4.98
C HIS A 417 4.98 -7.85 -3.91
N ARG A 418 4.96 -7.25 -2.71
CA ARG A 418 5.82 -7.62 -1.58
C ARG A 418 5.07 -7.46 -0.24
N PRO A 419 4.38 -8.51 0.27
CA PRO A 419 3.57 -8.42 1.49
C PRO A 419 4.32 -7.98 2.74
N SER A 420 5.63 -8.22 2.80
CA SER A 420 6.53 -7.86 3.90
C SER A 420 7.24 -6.50 3.74
N HIS A 421 6.81 -5.64 2.81
CA HIS A 421 7.44 -4.32 2.62
C HIS A 421 7.12 -3.38 3.80
N LEU A 422 8.08 -3.20 4.70
CA LEU A 422 7.88 -2.61 6.04
C LEU A 422 7.33 -1.18 5.96
N SER A 423 7.89 -0.35 5.10
CA SER A 423 7.43 1.03 4.86
C SER A 423 5.97 1.07 4.38
N THR A 424 5.56 0.12 3.54
CA THR A 424 4.18 0.03 3.04
C THR A 424 3.21 -0.42 4.13
N LEU A 425 3.59 -1.40 4.96
CA LEU A 425 2.78 -1.81 6.11
C LEU A 425 2.53 -0.62 7.05
N PHE A 426 3.58 0.14 7.39
CA PHE A 426 3.47 1.33 8.22
C PHE A 426 2.63 2.45 7.57
N TYR A 427 2.81 2.73 6.27
CA TYR A 427 2.03 3.75 5.57
C TYR A 427 0.57 3.35 5.36
N THR A 428 0.28 2.05 5.18
CA THR A 428 -1.10 1.53 5.15
C THR A 428 -1.77 1.80 6.49
N ALA A 429 -1.13 1.39 7.59
CA ALA A 429 -1.62 1.61 8.96
C ALA A 429 -1.88 3.09 9.26
N ARG A 430 -0.91 3.96 8.93
CA ARG A 430 -1.01 5.42 9.06
C ARG A 430 -2.16 6.01 8.25
N SER A 431 -2.42 5.51 7.04
CA SER A 431 -3.51 5.97 6.18
C SER A 431 -4.88 5.49 6.68
N SER A 432 -4.95 4.30 7.28
CA SER A 432 -6.18 3.82 7.93
C SER A 432 -6.54 4.61 9.19
N MET A 433 -5.61 5.31 9.85
CA MET A 433 -5.90 6.14 11.03
C MET A 433 -6.97 7.22 10.80
N THR A 434 -7.15 7.67 9.56
CA THR A 434 -8.17 8.67 9.18
C THR A 434 -9.46 8.05 8.63
N VAL A 435 -9.61 6.72 8.68
CA VAL A 435 -10.75 5.99 8.10
C VAL A 435 -11.36 4.99 9.09
N SER A 436 -10.53 4.24 9.81
CA SER A 436 -10.97 3.27 10.83
C SER A 436 -9.88 3.06 11.89
N VAL A 437 -10.17 3.46 13.13
CA VAL A 437 -9.27 3.29 14.29
C VAL A 437 -8.95 1.81 14.57
N PRO A 438 -9.94 0.88 14.62
CA PRO A 438 -9.65 -0.55 14.79
C PRO A 438 -8.74 -1.11 13.68
N GLN A 439 -8.96 -0.71 12.42
CA GLN A 439 -8.14 -1.17 11.31
C GLN A 439 -6.70 -0.66 11.39
N ALA A 440 -6.52 0.60 11.77
CA ALA A 440 -5.20 1.18 12.00
C ALA A 440 -4.44 0.49 13.13
N ILE A 441 -5.12 0.13 14.22
CA ILE A 441 -4.53 -0.64 15.33
C ILE A 441 -4.03 -1.99 14.83
N ARG A 442 -4.88 -2.81 14.19
CA ARG A 442 -4.50 -4.13 13.66
C ARG A 442 -3.31 -4.06 12.69
N GLN A 443 -3.25 -3.01 11.86
CA GLN A 443 -2.16 -2.82 10.91
C GLN A 443 -0.85 -2.33 11.56
N LEU A 444 -0.90 -1.51 12.61
CA LEU A 444 0.28 -1.14 13.40
C LEU A 444 0.81 -2.35 14.20
N GLU A 445 -0.07 -3.16 14.78
CA GLU A 445 0.28 -4.40 15.49
C GLU A 445 0.80 -5.49 14.55
N HIS A 446 0.33 -5.55 13.31
CA HIS A 446 0.95 -6.37 12.26
C HIS A 446 2.35 -5.83 11.91
N PHE A 447 2.48 -4.54 11.64
CA PHE A 447 3.76 -3.91 11.30
C PHE A 447 4.81 -4.14 12.42
N ILE A 448 4.47 -3.94 13.69
CA ILE A 448 5.39 -4.18 14.83
C ILE A 448 5.80 -5.64 14.95
N ARG A 449 4.91 -6.60 14.63
CA ARG A 449 5.25 -8.04 14.61
C ARG A 449 6.13 -8.46 13.41
N THR A 450 6.20 -7.65 12.36
CA THR A 450 6.94 -7.96 11.13
C THR A 450 8.24 -7.15 11.00
N ALA A 451 8.33 -5.96 11.60
CA ALA A 451 9.52 -5.12 11.57
C ALA A 451 10.57 -5.57 12.60
N PRO A 452 11.88 -5.52 12.26
CA PRO A 452 12.95 -5.63 13.26
C PRO A 452 12.80 -4.56 14.36
N PRO A 453 13.04 -4.86 15.65
CA PRO A 453 12.86 -3.87 16.73
C PRO A 453 13.67 -2.57 16.58
N CYS A 454 14.78 -2.63 15.83
CA CYS A 454 15.66 -1.51 15.50
C CYS A 454 15.22 -0.68 14.26
N HIS A 455 14.10 -1.03 13.63
CA HIS A 455 13.56 -0.31 12.47
C HIS A 455 12.95 1.04 12.88
N HIS A 456 13.28 2.10 12.15
CA HIS A 456 13.06 3.50 12.55
C HIS A 456 11.60 3.94 12.75
N GLN A 457 10.64 3.20 12.18
CA GLN A 457 9.21 3.44 12.36
C GLN A 457 8.60 2.73 13.60
N VAL A 458 9.31 1.79 14.25
CA VAL A 458 8.79 1.04 15.42
C VAL A 458 8.36 1.95 16.59
N PRO A 459 9.19 2.87 17.11
CA PRO A 459 8.75 3.76 18.19
C PRO A 459 7.58 4.67 17.77
N ARG A 460 7.54 5.10 16.50
CA ARG A 460 6.41 5.89 15.95
C ARG A 460 5.11 5.07 15.91
N ALA A 461 5.18 3.79 15.57
CA ALA A 461 4.04 2.88 15.58
C ALA A 461 3.50 2.67 17.01
N HIS A 462 4.36 2.49 18.01
CA HIS A 462 3.94 2.41 19.41
C HIS A 462 3.31 3.72 19.93
N TYR A 463 3.89 4.89 19.63
CA TYR A 463 3.26 6.18 19.98
C TYR A 463 1.89 6.37 19.29
N TYR A 464 1.72 5.89 18.05
CA TYR A 464 0.40 5.88 17.40
C TYR A 464 -0.58 4.91 18.06
N LEU A 465 -0.15 3.71 18.47
CA LEU A 465 -1.02 2.76 19.19
C LEU A 465 -1.51 3.31 20.53
N VAL A 466 -0.65 3.99 21.30
CA VAL A 466 -1.07 4.72 22.51
C VAL A 466 -2.21 5.70 22.20
N ARG A 467 -2.06 6.50 21.14
CA ARG A 467 -3.09 7.48 20.74
C ARG A 467 -4.40 6.81 20.31
N LEU A 468 -4.34 5.71 19.56
CA LEU A 468 -5.50 4.99 19.04
C LEU A 468 -6.26 4.23 20.14
N TYR A 469 -5.55 3.54 21.04
CA TYR A 469 -6.19 2.91 22.20
C TYR A 469 -6.82 3.95 23.15
N GLY A 470 -6.18 5.11 23.32
CA GLY A 470 -6.77 6.26 24.01
C GLY A 470 -8.05 6.82 23.36
N GLN A 471 -8.25 6.60 22.06
CA GLN A 471 -9.48 6.97 21.34
C GLN A 471 -10.58 5.91 21.47
N GLN A 472 -10.24 4.63 21.67
CA GLN A 472 -11.21 3.55 21.92
C GLN A 472 -11.72 3.53 23.38
N GLY A 473 -10.86 3.86 24.34
CA GLY A 473 -11.26 3.98 25.75
C GLY A 473 -10.08 3.87 26.70
N VAL A 474 -9.70 4.98 27.33
CA VAL A 474 -8.55 5.05 28.26
C VAL A 474 -8.66 4.02 29.38
N SER A 475 -9.83 3.90 30.02
CA SER A 475 -10.09 2.92 31.09
C SER A 475 -10.18 1.48 30.61
N THR A 476 -10.46 1.24 29.33
CA THR A 476 -10.63 -0.11 28.74
C THR A 476 -9.30 -0.69 28.24
N HIS A 477 -8.33 0.16 27.94
CA HIS A 477 -7.06 -0.20 27.30
C HIS A 477 -5.85 0.41 28.03
N TRP A 478 -5.99 0.68 29.33
CA TRP A 478 -4.96 1.29 30.16
C TRP A 478 -3.65 0.49 30.16
N ASP A 479 -3.76 -0.83 30.18
CA ASP A 479 -2.68 -1.81 30.09
C ASP A 479 -1.88 -1.66 28.79
N LYS A 480 -2.58 -1.63 27.65
CA LYS A 480 -1.99 -1.45 26.31
C LYS A 480 -1.37 -0.07 26.14
N ILE A 481 -1.99 0.96 26.71
CA ILE A 481 -1.47 2.33 26.72
C ILE A 481 -0.15 2.41 27.49
N LEU A 482 -0.07 1.85 28.71
CA LEU A 482 1.16 1.83 29.50
C LEU A 482 2.26 1.01 28.81
N HIS A 483 1.91 -0.18 28.31
CA HIS A 483 2.84 -1.06 27.61
C HIS A 483 3.43 -0.40 26.36
N HIS A 484 2.59 0.15 25.46
CA HIS A 484 3.08 0.77 24.25
C HIS A 484 3.78 2.11 24.49
N TYR A 485 3.41 2.91 25.50
CA TYR A 485 4.14 4.15 25.80
C TYR A 485 5.57 3.84 26.27
N SER A 486 5.70 2.91 27.21
CA SER A 486 7.01 2.45 27.72
C SER A 486 7.86 1.83 26.60
N THR A 487 7.25 1.00 25.75
CA THR A 487 7.94 0.36 24.61
C THR A 487 8.35 1.37 23.54
N ALA A 488 7.58 2.44 23.33
CA ALA A 488 7.97 3.54 22.43
C ALA A 488 9.20 4.31 22.93
N GLN A 489 9.29 4.54 24.24
CA GLN A 489 10.45 5.19 24.87
C GLN A 489 11.70 4.31 24.79
N GLN A 490 11.57 3.00 25.04
CA GLN A 490 12.66 2.04 24.91
C GLN A 490 13.16 1.95 23.46
N THR A 491 12.25 1.72 22.49
CA THR A 491 12.60 1.60 21.06
C THR A 491 13.01 2.92 20.40
N GLU A 492 12.74 4.08 21.01
CA GLU A 492 13.38 5.35 20.62
C GLU A 492 14.82 5.48 21.17
N SER A 493 15.08 4.93 22.36
CA SER A 493 16.41 4.94 22.99
C SER A 493 17.39 3.96 22.33
N ASP A 494 16.91 2.77 21.96
CA ASP A 494 17.71 1.71 21.28
C ASP A 494 17.92 1.97 19.77
N ARG A 495 17.50 3.13 19.27
CA ARG A 495 17.39 3.42 17.84
C ARG A 495 18.75 3.70 17.19
N LEU A 496 18.95 3.15 15.98
CA LEU A 496 20.21 3.29 15.25
C LEU A 496 20.58 4.76 14.99
N PRO A 497 21.85 5.16 15.20
CA PRO A 497 22.25 6.56 15.33
C PRO A 497 22.12 7.41 14.05
N VAL A 498 21.96 6.77 12.88
CA VAL A 498 21.73 7.47 11.60
C VAL A 498 20.36 8.12 11.52
N PHE A 499 19.39 7.67 12.31
CA PHE A 499 18.04 8.21 12.30
C PHE A 499 17.88 9.36 13.30
N GLY A 500 17.35 10.50 12.86
CA GLY A 500 16.96 11.59 13.76
C GLY A 500 15.85 11.20 14.73
N GLN A 501 15.78 11.88 15.88
CA GLN A 501 14.80 11.65 16.97
C GLN A 501 13.35 11.52 16.47
N VAL A 502 12.47 10.86 17.24
CA VAL A 502 11.04 10.89 16.94
C VAL A 502 10.54 12.34 17.13
N PRO A 503 9.85 12.94 16.14
CA PRO A 503 9.36 14.31 16.26
C PRO A 503 8.43 14.47 17.46
N SER A 504 8.49 15.62 18.15
CA SER A 504 7.79 15.78 19.44
C SER A 504 6.28 15.51 19.31
N MET A 505 5.63 15.94 18.23
CA MET A 505 4.20 15.74 17.97
C MET A 505 3.68 14.31 18.26
N TYR A 506 4.49 13.27 18.01
CA TYR A 506 4.13 11.88 18.30
C TYR A 506 4.14 11.61 19.81
N LYS A 507 5.21 12.05 20.48
CA LYS A 507 5.42 11.94 21.93
C LYS A 507 4.40 12.77 22.71
N ASP A 508 4.15 13.99 22.27
CA ASP A 508 3.26 14.96 22.92
C ASP A 508 1.79 14.50 22.84
N GLN A 509 1.37 13.91 21.70
CA GLN A 509 0.04 13.31 21.57
C GLN A 509 -0.11 12.03 22.39
N ALA A 510 0.91 11.16 22.40
CA ALA A 510 0.88 9.93 23.19
C ALA A 510 0.93 10.21 24.71
N ARG A 511 1.72 11.19 25.15
CA ARG A 511 1.84 11.63 26.55
C ARG A 511 0.49 12.11 27.09
N LYS A 512 -0.24 12.94 26.33
CA LYS A 512 -1.61 13.40 26.67
C LYS A 512 -2.64 12.26 26.85
N VAL A 513 -2.32 11.02 26.46
CA VAL A 513 -3.13 9.83 26.74
C VAL A 513 -2.55 9.05 27.94
N TYR A 514 -1.23 8.85 27.98
CA TYR A 514 -0.53 8.23 29.11
C TYR A 514 -0.80 8.94 30.44
N ASP A 515 -0.70 10.27 30.48
CA ASP A 515 -0.94 11.08 31.68
C ASP A 515 -2.37 10.89 32.24
N LYS A 516 -3.35 10.59 31.37
CA LYS A 516 -4.73 10.29 31.77
C LYS A 516 -4.91 8.88 32.34
N VAL A 517 -4.06 7.93 31.96
CA VAL A 517 -4.02 6.62 32.61
C VAL A 517 -3.42 6.77 34.00
N VAL A 518 -2.29 7.45 34.13
CA VAL A 518 -1.61 7.63 35.43
C VAL A 518 -2.51 8.40 36.41
N ALA A 519 -3.00 9.59 36.05
CA ALA A 519 -3.92 10.36 36.89
C ALA A 519 -5.33 9.76 37.03
N GLY A 520 -5.60 8.65 36.33
CA GLY A 520 -6.81 7.83 36.46
C GLY A 520 -6.60 6.57 37.31
N ALA A 521 -5.35 6.17 37.57
CA ALA A 521 -4.99 5.02 38.41
C ALA A 521 -4.79 5.42 39.89
N ASP A 522 -4.59 6.71 40.18
CA ASP A 522 -4.57 7.28 41.53
C ASP A 522 -5.99 7.50 42.12
N LYS A 523 -6.98 6.67 41.74
CA LYS A 523 -8.40 6.76 42.13
C LYS A 523 -9.06 5.40 42.33
#